data_AF-K9CZK2-F1
#
_entry.id   AF-K9CZK2-F1
#
_cell.length_a   1.000
_cell.length_b   1.000
_cell.length_c   1.000
_cell.angle_alpha   90.00
_cell.angle_beta   90.00
_cell.angle_gamma   90.00
#
_symmetry.space_group_name_H-M   'P 1'
#
loop_
_entity.id
_entity.type
_entity.pdbx_description
1 polymer ?
#
loop_
_entity_poly.entity_id
_entity_poly.type
_entity_poly.pdbx_seq_one_letter_code
_entity_poly.pdbx_strand_id
1 'polypeptide(L)' 'MNKIKSLSNRLSVLGYSGFEISHIINNASKGKELKTLNGHQLRDVIQQMEKYVTLGTQFAAAYSK' A
#
# COMPACT_ATOMS: atom_id res chain seq x y z
N MET A 1 10.67 -6.92 -1.69
CA MET A 1 9.81 -7.34 -0.56
C MET A 1 9.79 -6.37 0.63
N ASN A 2 10.94 -5.97 1.21
CA ASN A 2 10.97 -5.17 2.46
C ASN A 2 10.16 -3.85 2.40
N LYS A 3 10.17 -3.15 1.25
CA LYS A 3 9.43 -1.89 1.07
C LYS A 3 7.91 -2.09 1.14
N ILE A 4 7.36 -3.12 0.48
CA ILE A 4 5.93 -3.44 0.52
C ILE A 4 5.49 -3.76 1.96
N LYS A 5 6.26 -4.58 2.68
CA LYS A 5 5.98 -4.89 4.10
C LYS A 5 5.98 -3.61 4.97
N SER A 6 6.96 -2.73 4.77
CA SER A 6 7.00 -1.44 5.48
C SER A 6 5.78 -0.57 5.18
N LEU A 7 5.35 -0.49 3.92
CA LEU A 7 4.16 0.27 3.53
C LEU A 7 2.87 -0.34 4.07
N SER A 8 2.74 -1.67 4.07
CA SER A 8 1.62 -2.37 4.72
C SER A 8 1.51 -2.02 6.20
N ASN A 9 2.63 -2.02 6.93
CA ASN A 9 2.63 -1.62 8.34
C ASN A 9 2.19 -0.16 8.53
N ARG A 10 2.67 0.77 7.68
CA ARG A 10 2.26 2.17 7.74
C ARG A 10 0.77 2.34 7.46
N LEU A 11 0.23 1.63 6.48
CA LEU A 11 -1.21 1.62 6.20
C LEU A 11 -2.01 1.05 7.38
N SER A 12 -1.52 -0.01 8.03
CA SER A 12 -2.18 -0.56 9.21
C SER A 12 -2.23 0.44 10.38
N VAL A 13 -1.16 1.19 10.61
CA VAL A 13 -1.13 2.28 11.62
C VAL A 13 -2.11 3.40 11.27
N LEU A 14 -2.34 3.65 9.98
CA LEU A 14 -3.33 4.62 9.49
C LEU A 14 -4.78 4.09 9.52
N GLY A 15 -5.00 2.88 10.04
CA GLY A 15 -6.33 2.30 10.23
C GLY A 15 -6.82 1.40 9.08
N TYR A 16 -6.00 1.17 8.04
CA TYR A 16 -6.36 0.22 6.99
C TYR A 16 -6.32 -1.21 7.52
N SER A 17 -7.38 -1.97 7.25
CA SER A 17 -7.44 -3.40 7.58
C SER A 17 -6.51 -4.23 6.69
N GLY A 18 -6.17 -5.44 7.15
CA GLY A 18 -5.40 -6.39 6.33
C GLY A 18 -6.08 -6.74 5.00
N PHE A 19 -7.42 -6.74 4.97
CA PHE A 19 -8.19 -6.94 3.74
C PHE A 19 -8.00 -5.77 2.75
N GLU A 20 -8.13 -4.53 3.21
CA GLU A 20 -7.93 -3.34 2.36
C GLU A 20 -6.51 -3.25 1.82
N ILE A 21 -5.50 -3.52 2.66
CA ILE A 21 -4.09 -3.54 2.25
C ILE A 21 -3.88 -4.61 1.18
N SER A 22 -4.45 -5.80 1.37
CA SER A 22 -4.36 -6.89 0.39
C SER A 22 -5.06 -6.52 -0.92
N HIS A 23 -6.20 -5.83 -0.84
CA HIS A 23 -6.94 -5.35 -2.00
C HIS A 23 -6.15 -4.29 -2.78
N ILE A 24 -5.50 -3.34 -2.11
CA ILE A 24 -4.62 -2.33 -2.74
C ILE A 24 -3.48 -3.02 -3.49
N ILE A 25 -2.82 -3.99 -2.84
CA ILE A 25 -1.72 -4.75 -3.43
C ILE A 25 -2.20 -5.54 -4.65
N ASN A 26 -3.31 -6.27 -4.53
CA ASN A 26 -3.85 -7.12 -5.58
C ASN A 26 -4.34 -6.30 -6.80
N ASN A 27 -4.97 -5.15 -6.54
CA ASN A 27 -5.39 -4.24 -7.59
C ASN A 27 -4.17 -3.67 -8.34
N ALA A 28 -3.14 -3.25 -7.60
CA ALA A 28 -1.92 -2.73 -8.21
C ALA A 28 -1.09 -3.81 -8.93
N SER A 29 -1.13 -5.07 -8.46
CA SER A 29 -0.48 -6.21 -9.12
C SER A 29 -1.28 -6.79 -10.28
N LYS A 30 -2.49 -6.27 -10.54
CA LYS A 30 -3.44 -6.76 -11.56
C LYS A 30 -3.75 -8.26 -11.38
N GLY A 31 -3.97 -8.72 -10.15
CA GLY A 31 -4.28 -10.13 -9.89
C GLY A 31 -3.07 -11.04 -9.76
N LYS A 32 -1.86 -10.55 -10.01
CA LYS A 32 -0.64 -11.37 -10.00
C LYS A 32 -0.04 -11.45 -8.61
N GLU A 33 0.54 -12.60 -8.29
CA GLU A 33 1.33 -12.77 -7.07
C GLU A 33 2.56 -11.86 -7.08
N LEU A 34 2.89 -11.23 -5.95
CA LEU A 34 4.03 -10.32 -5.83
C LEU A 34 5.37 -10.95 -6.24
N LYS A 35 5.51 -12.28 -6.07
CA LYS A 35 6.72 -13.03 -6.43
C LYS A 35 6.92 -13.17 -7.94
N THR A 36 5.86 -13.03 -8.74
CA THR A 36 5.88 -13.19 -10.20
C THR A 36 5.98 -11.86 -10.94
N LEU A 37 5.95 -10.75 -10.20
CA LEU A 37 6.06 -9.41 -10.75
C LEU A 37 7.50 -9.09 -11.15
N ASN A 38 7.65 -8.44 -12.30
CA ASN A 38 8.93 -7.86 -12.70
C ASN A 38 9.20 -6.54 -11.94
N GLY A 39 10.41 -6.01 -12.08
CA GLY A 39 10.83 -4.80 -11.37
C GLY A 39 9.96 -3.56 -11.61
N HIS A 40 9.40 -3.41 -12.82
CA HIS A 40 8.50 -2.29 -13.13
C HIS A 40 7.16 -2.47 -12.42
N GLN A 41 6.57 -3.66 -12.50
CA GLN A 41 5.30 -3.96 -11.85
C GLN A 41 5.41 -3.87 -10.31
N LEU A 42 6.53 -4.29 -9.73
CA LEU A 42 6.82 -4.10 -8.31
C LEU A 42 6.89 -2.61 -7.95
N ARG A 43 7.49 -1.79 -8.81
CA ARG A 43 7.53 -0.33 -8.62
C ARG A 43 6.13 0.27 -8.70
N ASP A 44 5.29 -0.15 -9.63
CA ASP A 44 3.89 0.28 -9.72
C ASP A 44 3.11 -0.03 -8.43
N VAL A 45 3.26 -1.25 -7.89
CA VAL A 45 2.66 -1.64 -6.60
C VAL A 45 3.13 -0.73 -5.47
N ILE A 46 4.44 -0.48 -5.39
CA ILE A 46 5.02 0.39 -4.36
C ILE A 46 4.46 1.81 -4.47
N GLN A 47 4.40 2.38 -5.68
CA GLN A 47 3.88 3.72 -5.92
C GLN A 47 2.40 3.84 -5.53
N GLN A 48 1.59 2.83 -5.86
CA GLN A 48 0.19 2.81 -5.43
C GLN A 48 0.08 2.80 -3.90
N MET A 49 0.82 1.92 -3.22
CA MET A 49 0.81 1.89 -1.75
C MET A 49 1.29 3.21 -1.12
N GLU A 50 2.32 3.85 -1.68
CA GLU A 50 2.81 5.16 -1.20
C GLU A 50 1.76 6.27 -1.35
N LYS A 51 0.96 6.22 -2.41
CA LYS A 51 -0.18 7.14 -2.60
C LYS A 51 -1.22 6.99 -1.50
N TYR A 52 -1.62 5.76 -1.17
CA TYR A 52 -2.57 5.51 -0.08
C TYR A 52 -2.00 5.93 1.29
N VAL A 53 -0.72 5.68 1.56
CA VAL A 53 -0.07 6.16 2.79
C VAL A 53 -0.12 7.69 2.87
N THR A 54 0.15 8.37 1.76
CA THR A 54 0.13 9.85 1.71
C THR A 54 -1.27 10.37 2.00
N LEU A 55 -2.30 9.81 1.34
CA LEU A 55 -3.69 10.19 1.55
C LEU A 55 -4.15 9.93 2.99
N GLY A 56 -3.86 8.74 3.53
CA GLY A 56 -4.19 8.40 4.91
C GLY A 56 -3.48 9.30 5.93
N THR A 57 -2.22 9.67 5.67
CA THR A 57 -1.46 10.59 6.52
C THR A 57 -2.08 12.00 6.51
N GLN A 58 -2.45 12.50 5.33
CA GLN A 58 -3.10 13.79 5.19
C GLN A 58 -4.47 13.82 5.88
N PHE A 59 -5.25 12.75 5.74
CA PHE A 59 -6.51 12.59 6.44
C PHE A 59 -6.32 12.59 7.95
N ALA A 60 -5.42 11.73 8.48
CA ALA A 60 -5.12 11.69 9.91
C ALA A 60 -4.68 13.06 10.44
N ALA A 61 -3.83 13.78 9.71
CA ALA A 61 -3.39 15.13 10.08
C ALA A 61 -4.53 16.16 10.07
N ALA A 62 -5.49 16.04 9.15
CA ALA A 62 -6.62 16.96 9.05
C ALA A 62 -7.67 16.75 10.16
N TYR A 63 -7.84 15.51 10.63
CA TYR A 63 -8.89 15.12 11.59
C TYR A 63 -8.36 14.83 13.01
N SER A 64 -7.05 14.94 13.26
CA SER A 64 -6.44 14.80 14.59
C SER A 64 -6.47 16.09 15.43
N LYS A 65 -7.42 17.00 15.18
CA LYS A 65 -7.61 18.26 15.92
C LYS A 65 -8.84 18.23 16.81
#